data_AF-A0A537XHN7-F1
#
_entry.id   AF-A0A537XHN7-F1
#
_cell.length_a   1.000
_cell.length_b   1.000
_cell.length_c   1.000
_cell.angle_alpha   90.00
_cell.angle_beta   90.00
_cell.angle_gamma   90.00
#
_symmetry.space_group_name_H-M   'P 1'
#
loop_
_entity.id
_entity.type
_entity.pdbx_description
1 polymer ?
#
loop_
_entity_poly.entity_id
_entity_poly.type
_entity_poly.pdbx_seq_one_letter_code
_entity_poly.pdbx_strand_id
1 'polypeptide(L)'
;MSAQNSPAKSMRTPLARVRSLPVIVIVLMLIGSNQAGAKLILGSLPIAIILLLFIVASAWHMKIGMQVVIEDYVHNEKLKLAGIMANNFFSFAVALASIYALLKLSSGV
;
A
#
# COMPACT_ATOMS: atom_id res chain seq x y z
N MET A 1 19.81 21.31 -17.88
CA MET A 1 19.85 20.43 -16.69
C MET A 1 19.41 21.25 -15.48
N SER A 2 18.10 21.53 -15.33
CA SER A 2 17.58 22.40 -14.25
C SER A 2 16.04 22.51 -14.27
N ALA A 3 15.31 21.50 -13.80
CA ALA A 3 13.86 21.67 -13.55
C ALA A 3 13.25 20.66 -12.53
N GLN A 4 14.04 20.02 -11.68
CA GLN A 4 13.52 18.98 -10.77
C GLN A 4 13.42 19.39 -9.28
N ASN A 5 13.69 20.66 -8.95
CA ASN A 5 13.79 21.13 -7.57
C ASN A 5 12.71 22.16 -7.21
N SER A 6 11.43 21.87 -7.45
CA SER A 6 10.36 22.61 -6.77
C SER A 6 10.28 22.17 -5.31
N PRO A 7 10.28 23.10 -4.32
CA PRO A 7 10.22 22.79 -2.88
C PRO A 7 8.97 21.96 -2.50
N ALA A 8 7.92 21.99 -3.32
CA ALA A 8 6.70 21.20 -3.14
C ALA A 8 6.84 19.68 -3.38
N LYS A 9 7.90 19.21 -4.09
CA LYS A 9 8.11 17.78 -4.38
C LYS A 9 8.93 17.08 -3.28
N SER A 10 9.85 17.82 -2.65
CA SER A 10 10.70 17.36 -1.54
C SER A 10 9.93 17.17 -0.22
N MET A 11 8.91 18.01 0.03
CA MET A 11 8.15 17.99 1.28
C MET A 11 7.13 16.84 1.42
N ARG A 12 7.18 15.83 0.54
CA ARG A 12 6.14 14.78 0.39
C ARG A 12 6.41 13.45 1.08
N THR A 13 7.48 13.24 1.87
CA THR A 13 7.70 11.90 2.50
C THR A 13 8.12 11.81 3.98
N PRO A 14 7.76 12.73 4.90
CA PRO A 14 7.75 12.35 6.32
C PRO A 14 6.64 11.32 6.61
N LEU A 15 5.47 11.43 5.97
CA LEU A 15 4.33 10.52 6.21
C LEU A 15 4.51 9.11 5.65
N ALA A 16 5.31 8.92 4.59
CA ALA A 16 5.54 7.61 3.99
C ALA A 16 6.23 6.64 4.97
N ARG A 17 7.09 7.15 5.85
CA ARG A 17 7.81 6.37 6.86
C ARG A 17 6.96 6.03 8.08
N VAL A 18 6.01 6.90 8.44
CA VAL A 18 5.15 6.72 9.62
C VAL A 18 4.09 5.64 9.39
N ARG A 19 3.61 5.48 8.15
CA ARG A 19 2.54 4.52 7.81
C ARG A 19 2.88 3.08 8.14
N SER A 20 4.14 2.65 8.01
CA SER A 20 4.57 1.27 8.28
C SER A 20 4.74 0.94 9.76
N LEU A 21 4.81 1.94 10.65
CA LEU A 21 5.06 1.73 12.07
C LEU A 21 4.03 0.79 12.76
N PRO A 22 2.71 0.95 12.55
CA PRO A 22 1.72 0.07 13.18
C PRO A 22 1.86 -1.39 12.74
N VAL A 23 2.25 -1.63 11.48
CA VAL A 23 2.45 -2.98 10.94
C VAL A 23 3.66 -3.65 11.56
N ILE A 24 4.75 -2.90 11.78
CA ILE A 24 5.94 -3.43 12.46
C ILE A 24 5.57 -3.94 13.86
N VAL A 25 4.75 -3.20 14.60
CA VAL A 25 4.27 -3.63 15.92
C VAL A 25 3.43 -4.92 15.81
N ILE A 26 2.53 -5.01 14.84
CA ILE A 26 1.71 -6.23 14.61
C ILE A 26 2.60 -7.43 14.27
N VAL A 27 3.62 -7.24 13.43
CA VAL A 27 4.58 -8.30 13.08
C VAL A 27 5.33 -8.79 14.32
N LEU A 28 5.78 -7.88 15.21
CA LEU A 28 6.43 -8.27 16.46
C LEU A 28 5.50 -9.08 17.38
N MET A 29 4.20 -8.75 17.42
CA MET A 29 3.20 -9.52 18.19
C MET A 29 2.93 -10.92 17.60
N LEU A 30 3.20 -11.13 16.31
CA LEU A 30 3.03 -12.42 15.65
C LEU A 30 4.24 -13.36 15.84
N ILE A 31 5.40 -12.85 16.24
CA ILE A 31 6.61 -13.66 16.47
C ILE A 31 6.34 -14.66 17.59
N GLY A 32 6.40 -15.96 17.27
CA GLY A 32 6.11 -17.04 18.21
C GLY A 32 4.64 -17.47 18.29
N SER A 33 3.74 -16.84 17.53
CA SER A 33 2.33 -17.25 17.47
C SER A 33 2.11 -18.45 16.54
N ASN A 34 1.26 -19.40 16.97
CA ASN A 34 0.70 -20.44 16.11
C ASN A 34 -0.35 -19.83 15.16
N GLN A 35 -0.66 -20.48 14.03
CA GLN A 35 -1.77 -20.18 13.11
C GLN A 35 -3.06 -19.76 13.83
N ALA A 36 -3.44 -20.45 14.90
CA ALA A 36 -4.64 -20.11 15.69
C ALA A 36 -4.50 -18.77 16.44
N GLY A 37 -3.33 -18.50 17.03
CA GLY A 37 -3.03 -17.23 17.71
C GLY A 37 -2.95 -16.05 16.72
N ALA A 38 -2.38 -16.28 15.54
CA ALA A 38 -2.31 -15.27 14.49
C ALA A 38 -3.71 -14.83 14.02
N LYS A 39 -4.64 -15.78 13.85
CA LYS A 39 -6.04 -15.48 13.51
C LYS A 39 -6.74 -14.62 14.57
N LEU A 40 -6.49 -14.90 15.86
CA LEU A 40 -7.08 -14.12 16.96
C LEU A 40 -6.55 -12.68 17.00
N ILE A 41 -5.24 -12.51 16.83
CA ILE A 41 -4.60 -11.18 16.84
C ILE A 41 -5.06 -10.37 15.63
N LEU A 42 -4.97 -10.95 14.42
CA LEU A 42 -5.30 -10.28 13.16
C LEU A 42 -6.81 -10.07 12.95
N GLY A 43 -7.64 -10.96 13.50
CA GLY A 43 -9.10 -10.86 13.44
C GLY A 43 -9.69 -9.85 14.43
N SER A 44 -8.89 -9.30 15.34
CA SER A 44 -9.40 -8.31 16.29
C SER A 44 -9.77 -6.99 15.58
N LEU A 45 -10.92 -6.42 15.93
CA LEU A 45 -11.48 -5.22 15.30
C LEU A 45 -10.50 -4.03 15.20
N PRO A 46 -9.74 -3.66 16.26
CA PRO A 46 -8.80 -2.54 16.14
C PRO A 46 -7.64 -2.83 15.17
N ILE A 47 -7.11 -4.06 15.17
CA ILE A 47 -6.00 -4.46 14.28
C ILE A 47 -6.48 -4.53 12.83
N ALA A 48 -7.68 -5.04 12.59
CA ALA A 48 -8.29 -5.06 11.26
C ALA A 48 -8.44 -3.64 10.68
N ILE A 49 -8.90 -2.66 11.47
CA ILE A 49 -9.01 -1.27 11.02
C ILE A 49 -7.63 -0.68 10.68
N ILE A 50 -6.62 -0.94 11.52
CA ILE A 50 -5.24 -0.48 11.28
C ILE A 50 -4.69 -1.08 9.98
N LEU A 51 -4.87 -2.38 9.76
CA LEU A 51 -4.44 -3.06 8.54
C LEU A 51 -5.19 -2.56 7.31
N LEU A 52 -6.48 -2.27 7.42
CA LEU A 52 -7.28 -1.69 6.34
C LEU A 52 -6.73 -0.33 5.90
N LEU A 53 -6.50 0.58 6.87
CA LEU A 53 -5.91 1.88 6.60
C LEU A 53 -4.51 1.76 5.99
N PHE A 54 -3.71 0.81 6.47
CA PHE A 54 -2.39 0.52 5.92
C PHE A 54 -2.46 0.04 4.46
N ILE A 55 -3.38 -0.88 4.14
CA ILE A 55 -3.58 -1.40 2.78
C ILE A 55 -3.95 -0.26 1.84
N VAL A 56 -4.94 0.55 2.19
CA VAL A 56 -5.40 1.68 1.35
C VAL A 56 -4.26 2.67 1.11
N ALA A 57 -3.56 3.06 2.18
CA ALA A 57 -2.49 4.03 2.06
C ALA A 57 -1.25 3.46 1.32
N SER A 58 -1.01 2.15 1.37
CA SER A 58 0.03 1.46 0.61
C SER A 58 -0.32 1.32 -0.87
N ALA A 59 -1.56 0.93 -1.20
CA ALA A 59 -2.04 0.88 -2.58
C ALA A 59 -1.97 2.27 -3.24
N TRP A 60 -2.36 3.32 -2.50
CA TRP A 60 -2.24 4.70 -2.97
C TRP A 60 -0.78 5.12 -3.21
N HIS A 61 0.12 4.74 -2.31
CA HIS A 61 1.55 5.04 -2.44
C HIS A 61 2.18 4.34 -3.64
N MET A 62 1.85 3.06 -3.86
CA MET A 62 2.29 2.28 -5.01
C MET A 62 1.84 2.93 -6.33
N LYS A 63 0.56 3.31 -6.41
CA LYS A 63 -0.02 3.98 -7.58
C LYS A 63 0.78 5.24 -7.95
N ILE A 64 0.98 6.16 -7.00
CA ILE A 64 1.67 7.43 -7.26
C ILE A 64 3.15 7.20 -7.58
N GLY A 65 3.83 6.33 -6.82
CA GLY A 65 5.26 6.06 -7.03
C GLY A 65 5.53 5.49 -8.42
N MET A 66 4.77 4.47 -8.82
CA MET A 66 4.91 3.87 -10.14
C MET A 66 4.50 4.82 -11.27
N GLN A 67 3.51 5.69 -11.04
CA GLN A 67 3.12 6.70 -12.03
C GLN A 67 4.27 7.66 -12.34
N VAL A 68 5.01 8.14 -11.32
CA VAL A 68 6.18 9.01 -11.54
C VAL A 68 7.27 8.29 -12.34
N VAL A 69 7.52 7.01 -12.05
CA VAL A 69 8.48 6.19 -12.82
C VAL A 69 8.04 6.06 -14.28
N ILE A 70 6.77 5.76 -14.54
CA ILE A 70 6.25 5.66 -15.91
C ILE A 70 6.40 6.99 -16.66
N GLU A 71 6.09 8.11 -16.01
CA GLU A 71 6.20 9.45 -16.59
C GLU A 71 7.66 9.87 -16.86
N ASP A 72 8.60 9.47 -16.00
CA ASP A 72 10.02 9.84 -16.11
C ASP A 72 10.80 8.95 -17.10
N TYR A 73 10.39 7.70 -17.32
CA TYR A 73 11.14 6.74 -18.14
C TYR A 73 10.47 6.35 -19.46
N VAL A 74 9.14 6.48 -19.60
CA VAL A 74 8.42 6.09 -20.83
C VAL A 74 8.20 7.29 -21.74
N HIS A 75 9.01 7.37 -22.80
CA HIS A 75 9.00 8.49 -23.74
C HIS A 75 7.97 8.33 -24.87
N ASN A 76 7.54 7.09 -25.16
CA ASN A 76 6.51 6.83 -26.16
C ASN A 76 5.12 7.05 -25.56
N GLU A 77 4.33 7.96 -26.14
CA GLU A 77 3.03 8.37 -25.59
C GLU A 77 2.03 7.21 -25.48
N LYS A 78 2.00 6.29 -26.45
CA LYS A 78 1.07 5.14 -26.43
C LYS A 78 1.41 4.17 -25.30
N LEU A 79 2.70 3.89 -25.13
CA LEU A 79 3.19 3.02 -24.04
C LEU A 79 3.00 3.66 -22.67
N LYS A 80 3.16 4.99 -22.58
CA LYS A 80 2.92 5.74 -21.34
C LYS A 80 1.46 5.62 -20.90
N LEU A 81 0.51 5.83 -21.81
CA LEU A 81 -0.92 5.70 -21.51
C LEU A 81 -1.27 4.26 -21.08
N ALA A 82 -0.80 3.26 -21.82
CA ALA A 82 -1.00 1.86 -21.48
C ALA A 82 -0.42 1.51 -20.09
N GLY A 83 0.79 2.02 -19.78
CA GLY A 83 1.43 1.83 -18.48
C GLY A 83 0.65 2.46 -17.33
N ILE A 84 0.15 3.69 -17.51
CA ILE A 84 -0.67 4.37 -16.49
C ILE A 84 -1.99 3.62 -16.25
N MET A 85 -2.65 3.18 -17.33
CA MET A 85 -3.88 2.38 -17.23
C MET A 85 -3.62 1.05 -16.51
N ALA A 86 -2.55 0.34 -16.86
CA ALA A 86 -2.15 -0.90 -16.20
C ALA A 86 -1.83 -0.69 -14.71
N ASN A 87 -1.12 0.37 -14.35
CA ASN A 87 -0.80 0.71 -12.96
C ASN A 87 -2.06 0.99 -12.13
N ASN A 88 -3.04 1.71 -12.69
CA ASN A 88 -4.32 1.94 -12.04
C ASN A 88 -5.09 0.63 -11.81
N PHE A 89 -5.18 -0.20 -12.85
CA PHE A 89 -5.86 -1.48 -12.75
C PHE A 89 -5.19 -2.40 -11.72
N PHE A 90 -3.87 -2.52 -11.77
CA PHE A 90 -3.09 -3.32 -10.84
C PHE A 90 -3.25 -2.82 -9.39
N SER A 91 -3.13 -1.51 -9.16
CA SER A 91 -3.30 -0.93 -7.82
C SER A 91 -4.70 -1.16 -7.27
N PHE A 92 -5.73 -1.06 -8.10
CA PHE A 92 -7.12 -1.34 -7.71
C PHE A 92 -7.35 -2.82 -7.41
N ALA A 93 -6.84 -3.72 -8.26
CA ALA A 93 -6.93 -5.16 -8.07
C ALA A 93 -6.25 -5.60 -6.75
N VAL A 94 -5.05 -5.09 -6.47
CA VAL A 94 -4.31 -5.37 -5.23
C VAL A 94 -5.05 -4.83 -4.01
N ALA A 95 -5.61 -3.62 -4.08
CA ALA A 95 -6.41 -3.05 -3.00
C ALA A 95 -7.65 -3.92 -2.70
N LEU A 96 -8.43 -4.27 -3.73
CA LEU A 96 -9.61 -5.12 -3.58
C LEU A 96 -9.27 -6.51 -3.03
N ALA A 97 -8.25 -7.17 -3.58
CA ALA A 97 -7.83 -8.49 -3.12
C ALA A 97 -7.41 -8.47 -1.65
N SER A 98 -6.67 -7.43 -1.24
CA SER A 98 -6.20 -7.26 0.14
C SER A 98 -7.35 -6.96 1.11
N ILE A 99 -8.29 -6.09 0.73
CA ILE A 99 -9.48 -5.79 1.53
C ILE A 99 -10.35 -7.04 1.68
N TYR A 100 -10.59 -7.77 0.59
CA TYR A 100 -11.35 -9.02 0.63
C TYR A 100 -10.69 -10.06 1.54
N ALA A 101 -9.37 -10.25 1.44
CA ALA A 101 -8.63 -11.16 2.31
C ALA A 101 -8.74 -10.75 3.80
N LEU A 102 -8.66 -9.45 4.09
CA LEU A 102 -8.81 -8.94 5.46
C LEU A 102 -10.23 -9.12 6.00
N LEU A 103 -11.25 -8.87 5.18
CA LEU A 103 -12.65 -9.11 5.55
C LEU A 103 -12.89 -10.60 5.81
N LYS A 104 -12.38 -11.47 4.95
CA LYS A 104 -12.47 -12.93 5.13
C LYS A 104 -11.80 -13.36 6.43
N LEU A 105 -10.60 -12.85 6.71
CA LEU A 105 -9.85 -13.11 7.94
C LEU A 105 -10.61 -12.64 9.19
N SER A 106 -11.23 -11.47 9.13
CA SER A 106 -12.04 -10.89 10.21
C SER A 106 -13.36 -11.64 10.42
N SER A 107 -13.98 -12.16 9.36
CA SER A 107 -15.22 -12.92 9.44
C SER A 107 -15.08 -14.31 10.07
N GLY A 108 -13.86 -14.79 10.33
CA GLY A 108 -13.62 -16.03 11.07
C GLY A 108 -13.98 -17.33 10.33
N VAL A 109 -14.44 -17.26 9.07
CA VAL A 109 -14.81 -18.39 8.19
C VAL A 109 -13.72 -18.76 7.18
#